data_AF-A0A346A2C0-F1
#
_entry.id   AF-A0A346A2C0-F1
#
_cell.length_a   1.000
_cell.length_b   1.000
_cell.length_c   1.000
_cell.angle_alpha   90.00
_cell.angle_beta   90.00
_cell.angle_gamma   90.00
#
_symmetry.space_group_name_H-M   'P 1'
#
loop_
_entity.id
_entity.type
_entity.pdbx_description
1 polymer ?
#
loop_
_entity_poly.entity_id
_entity_poly.type
_entity_poly.pdbx_seq_one_letter_code
_entity_poly.pdbx_strand_id
1 'polypeptide(L)'
;MMRAAPAFVRRDTPERSVTRMSDRHGVKARVAGLLLFAFALVPPSESLACSCCTNTAQRRIGDVPLDAGRFDEIVRLRFEEAADLYLSDDDGATVTGIDKPDTRYRLAAAWQDGRLALTFLDTAGRTGTLTLARPQTISLFEVDPRDPAPAGGVGPLLYKEWKLTAPAAGNGIFANGTRDGQTLTLILHGRGHNCANAEDFTHWTLTTQGPKANYIFYGALRAAK
;
A
#
# COMPACT_ATOMS: atom_id res chain seq x y z
N MET A 1 -17.49 46.60 -20.69
CA MET A 1 -18.25 46.64 -19.42
C MET A 1 -17.43 45.85 -18.39
N MET A 2 -16.43 46.41 -17.69
CA MET A 2 -16.48 47.34 -16.55
C MET A 2 -17.41 46.90 -15.40
N ARG A 3 -16.83 46.28 -14.36
CA ARG A 3 -16.89 46.65 -12.91
C ARG A 3 -16.42 45.46 -12.07
N ALA A 4 -15.25 45.54 -11.45
CA ALA A 4 -14.92 46.22 -10.19
C ALA A 4 -15.23 45.36 -8.96
N ALA A 5 -14.16 44.98 -8.26
CA ALA A 5 -14.17 44.45 -6.90
C ALA A 5 -14.45 45.56 -5.86
N PRO A 6 -14.92 45.18 -4.67
CA PRO A 6 -14.39 45.77 -3.43
C PRO A 6 -14.03 44.67 -2.41
N ALA A 7 -12.85 44.69 -1.80
CA ALA A 7 -12.42 45.50 -0.65
C ALA A 7 -12.65 44.80 0.70
N PHE A 8 -11.55 44.21 1.18
CA PHE A 8 -10.97 44.35 2.52
C PHE A 8 -11.87 44.90 3.65
N VAL A 9 -12.08 44.07 4.68
CA VAL A 9 -12.46 44.54 6.03
C VAL A 9 -11.54 43.86 7.05
N ARG A 10 -10.49 44.56 7.47
CA ARG A 10 -9.80 44.36 8.75
C ARG A 10 -10.74 44.85 9.86
N ARG A 11 -10.84 44.10 10.96
CA ARG A 11 -11.33 44.64 12.23
C ARG A 11 -10.15 44.68 13.21
N ASP A 12 -9.82 45.88 13.64
CA ASP A 12 -8.95 46.18 14.76
C ASP A 12 -9.73 46.10 16.10
N THR A 13 -9.04 45.55 17.10
CA THR A 13 -8.93 45.85 18.56
C THR A 13 -10.13 46.38 19.38
N PRO A 14 -10.28 45.98 20.66
CA PRO A 14 -9.56 46.64 21.78
C PRO A 14 -8.98 45.62 22.81
N GLU A 15 -7.79 45.81 23.35
CA GLU A 15 -7.34 46.71 24.43
C GLU A 15 -7.75 46.26 25.85
N ARG A 16 -6.73 46.20 26.73
CA ARG A 16 -6.74 46.13 28.21
C ARG A 16 -7.02 44.75 28.81
N SER A 17 -6.30 44.29 29.83
CA SER A 17 -5.79 45.05 30.98
C SER A 17 -4.55 44.38 31.60
N VAL A 18 -3.53 45.21 31.83
CA VAL A 18 -2.39 44.94 32.71
C VAL A 18 -2.85 45.13 34.15
N THR A 19 -2.72 44.11 34.99
CA THR A 19 -2.78 44.27 36.44
C THR A 19 -1.43 43.89 37.03
N ARG A 20 -0.68 44.94 37.39
CA ARG A 20 0.52 44.89 38.21
C ARG A 20 0.05 44.81 39.66
N MET A 21 0.43 43.79 40.42
CA MET A 21 0.34 43.84 41.88
C MET A 21 1.66 43.42 42.50
N SER A 22 2.26 44.42 43.13
CA SER A 22 3.34 44.36 44.11
C SER A 22 2.86 43.58 45.33
N ASP A 23 3.69 42.70 45.91
CA ASP A 23 4.30 43.06 47.19
C ASP A 23 5.37 42.09 47.66
N ARG A 24 6.48 42.71 48.07
CA ARG A 24 7.61 42.12 48.77
C ARG A 24 7.21 41.90 50.23
N HIS A 25 7.29 40.67 50.71
CA HIS A 25 7.38 40.39 52.14
C HIS A 25 8.57 39.45 52.36
N GLY A 26 9.65 40.02 52.91
CA GLY A 26 10.75 39.25 53.45
C GLY A 26 10.41 38.78 54.86
N VAL A 27 10.54 37.47 55.12
CA VAL A 27 10.69 36.95 56.48
C VAL A 27 11.68 35.78 56.46
N LYS A 28 12.88 36.11 56.95
CA LYS A 28 13.78 35.35 57.85
C LYS A 28 13.74 33.81 57.79
N ALA A 29 14.88 33.27 57.38
CA ALA A 29 15.31 31.89 57.51
C ALA A 29 15.17 31.32 58.93
N ARG A 30 14.75 30.04 59.04
CA ARG A 30 15.27 29.03 59.97
C ARG A 30 15.07 27.61 59.41
N VAL A 31 16.19 26.99 59.06
CA VAL A 31 16.69 25.66 59.45
C VAL A 31 15.72 24.47 59.54
N ALA A 32 16.21 23.37 58.95
CA ALA A 32 15.97 21.94 59.24
C ALA A 32 14.77 21.26 58.57
N GLY A 33 15.10 20.30 57.69
CA GLY A 33 14.16 19.34 57.14
C GLY A 33 14.64 18.77 55.81
N LEU A 34 15.82 18.15 55.77
CA LEU A 34 16.26 17.34 54.62
C LEU A 34 15.44 16.03 54.62
N LEU A 35 14.19 16.11 54.17
CA LEU A 35 13.41 14.93 53.79
C LEU A 35 13.98 14.45 52.46
N LEU A 36 14.80 13.39 52.51
CA LEU A 36 15.20 12.59 51.36
C LEU A 36 13.94 12.06 50.68
N PHE A 37 13.45 12.80 49.69
CA PHE A 37 12.57 12.27 48.65
C PHE A 37 13.43 11.39 47.74
N ALA A 38 13.69 10.15 48.17
CA ALA A 38 14.13 9.09 47.29
C ALA A 38 12.93 8.67 46.42
N PHE A 39 12.53 9.55 45.50
CA PHE A 39 11.70 9.14 44.38
C PHE A 39 12.55 8.15 43.60
N ALA A 40 12.20 6.86 43.72
CA ALA A 40 12.83 5.81 42.96
C ALA A 40 12.85 6.23 41.48
N LEU A 41 14.05 6.48 40.96
CA LEU A 41 14.34 6.49 39.53
C LEU A 41 14.11 5.05 39.05
N VAL A 42 12.85 4.66 38.93
CA VAL A 42 12.48 3.54 38.09
C VAL A 42 12.79 4.05 36.68
N PRO A 43 13.82 3.52 35.98
CA PRO A 43 13.97 3.86 34.58
C PRO A 43 12.65 3.51 33.90
N PRO A 44 12.10 4.39 33.04
CA PRO A 44 10.94 4.02 32.28
C PRO A 44 11.28 2.70 31.59
N SER A 45 10.55 1.64 31.93
CA SER A 45 10.60 0.43 31.12
C SER A 45 10.26 0.90 29.72
N GLU A 46 11.22 0.85 28.81
CA GLU A 46 10.97 1.13 27.40
C GLU A 46 9.96 0.09 26.94
N SER A 47 8.67 0.41 27.09
CA SER A 47 7.63 -0.22 26.31
C SER A 47 7.92 0.24 24.89
N LEU A 48 8.82 -0.48 24.22
CA LEU A 48 9.04 -0.37 22.79
C LEU A 48 7.70 -0.70 22.17
N ALA A 49 6.89 0.34 21.96
CA ALA A 49 5.67 0.28 21.19
C ALA A 49 6.10 -0.10 19.78
N CYS A 50 6.14 -1.39 19.53
CA CYS A 50 6.50 -1.95 18.25
C CYS A 50 5.36 -1.60 17.29
N SER A 51 5.53 -0.50 16.57
CA SER A 51 4.53 0.07 15.65
C SER A 51 4.15 -0.90 14.54
N CYS A 52 5.03 -1.86 14.23
CA CYS A 52 4.82 -2.88 13.22
C CYS A 52 4.43 -4.24 13.80
N CYS A 53 4.27 -4.39 15.12
CA CYS A 53 3.99 -5.69 15.71
C CYS A 53 2.64 -6.27 15.28
N THR A 54 2.59 -7.59 15.23
CA THR A 54 1.40 -8.36 14.88
C THR A 54 0.95 -9.22 16.04
N ASN A 55 -0.32 -9.63 16.02
CA ASN A 55 -0.91 -10.47 17.05
C ASN A 55 -1.32 -11.83 16.48
N THR A 56 -1.32 -12.86 17.32
CA THR A 56 -1.91 -14.16 16.98
C THR A 56 -3.38 -13.99 16.61
N ALA A 57 -3.81 -14.71 15.57
CA ALA A 57 -5.14 -14.62 14.98
C ALA A 57 -5.51 -13.23 14.42
N GLN A 58 -4.53 -12.35 14.21
CA GLN A 58 -4.76 -11.06 13.56
C GLN A 58 -5.34 -11.25 12.16
N ARG A 59 -6.33 -10.43 11.84
CA ARG A 59 -7.01 -10.41 10.54
C ARG A 59 -7.41 -8.98 10.21
N ARG A 60 -7.11 -8.55 8.99
CA ARG A 60 -7.52 -7.27 8.44
C ARG A 60 -7.99 -7.49 7.01
N ILE A 61 -9.24 -7.13 6.75
CA ILE A 61 -9.85 -7.20 5.42
C ILE A 61 -10.64 -5.93 5.21
N GLY A 62 -10.49 -5.29 4.06
CA GLY A 62 -11.32 -4.17 3.69
C GLY A 62 -10.73 -3.30 2.60
N ASP A 63 -11.56 -2.42 2.08
CA ASP A 63 -11.17 -1.41 1.11
C ASP A 63 -10.69 -0.16 1.84
N VAL A 64 -9.54 0.37 1.42
CA VAL A 64 -8.95 1.59 1.98
C VAL A 64 -8.55 2.54 0.86
N PRO A 65 -8.44 3.86 1.13
CA PRO A 65 -7.84 4.79 0.18
C PRO A 65 -6.41 4.39 -0.19
N LEU A 66 -6.08 4.52 -1.48
CA LEU A 66 -4.71 4.43 -1.96
C LEU A 66 -3.99 5.77 -1.72
N ASP A 67 -3.60 5.97 -0.46
CA ASP A 67 -2.81 7.13 -0.05
C ASP A 67 -1.39 7.13 -0.66
N ALA A 68 -0.68 8.25 -0.48
CA ALA A 68 0.66 8.42 -1.02
C ALA A 68 1.64 7.36 -0.47
N GLY A 69 1.61 7.07 0.83
CA GLY A 69 2.53 6.12 1.45
C GLY A 69 2.39 4.71 0.88
N ARG A 70 1.16 4.19 0.73
CA ARG A 70 0.96 2.87 0.09
C ARG A 70 1.35 2.89 -1.39
N PHE A 71 1.08 3.99 -2.08
CA PHE A 71 1.46 4.11 -3.48
C PHE A 71 2.99 4.13 -3.65
N ASP A 72 3.71 4.82 -2.77
CA ASP A 72 5.17 4.85 -2.77
C ASP A 72 5.75 3.43 -2.61
N GLU A 73 5.20 2.63 -1.70
CA GLU A 73 5.59 1.21 -1.54
C GLU A 73 5.31 0.39 -2.80
N ILE A 74 4.17 0.59 -3.46
CA ILE A 74 3.84 -0.10 -4.72
C ILE A 74 4.81 0.28 -5.84
N VAL A 75 5.22 1.55 -5.93
CA VAL A 75 6.17 2.04 -6.95
C VAL A 75 7.60 1.54 -6.68
N ARG A 76 7.94 1.19 -5.44
CA ARG A 76 9.23 0.57 -5.08
C ARG A 76 9.34 -0.88 -5.52
N LEU A 77 8.23 -1.54 -5.86
CA LEU A 77 8.25 -2.91 -6.36
C LEU A 77 8.90 -3.00 -7.74
N ARG A 78 9.60 -4.10 -7.99
CA ARG A 78 10.17 -4.45 -9.29
C ARG A 78 9.63 -5.80 -9.70
N PHE A 79 9.00 -5.83 -10.86
CA PHE A 79 8.54 -7.06 -11.49
C PHE A 79 9.75 -7.78 -12.07
N GLU A 80 9.84 -9.08 -11.82
CA GLU A 80 10.79 -9.92 -12.53
C GLU A 80 10.42 -10.07 -14.00
N GLU A 81 11.42 -10.37 -14.84
CA GLU A 81 11.24 -10.43 -16.30
C GLU A 81 10.37 -11.62 -16.74
N ALA A 82 10.22 -12.66 -15.91
CA ALA A 82 9.39 -13.81 -16.25
C ALA A 82 7.95 -13.60 -15.78
N ALA A 83 7.00 -13.81 -16.69
CA ALA A 83 5.58 -13.95 -16.39
C ALA A 83 5.04 -15.24 -17.01
N ASP A 84 4.32 -16.02 -16.23
CA ASP A 84 3.71 -17.27 -16.66
C ASP A 84 2.19 -17.11 -16.73
N LEU A 85 1.56 -17.72 -17.73
CA LEU A 85 0.11 -17.77 -17.90
C LEU A 85 -0.44 -19.00 -17.20
N TYR A 86 -1.38 -18.81 -16.27
CA TYR A 86 -2.08 -19.91 -15.65
C TYR A 86 -3.02 -20.59 -16.67
N LEU A 87 -2.84 -21.90 -16.83
CA LEU A 87 -3.75 -22.77 -17.57
C LEU A 87 -4.46 -23.66 -16.54
N SER A 88 -5.79 -23.66 -16.55
CA SER A 88 -6.54 -24.62 -15.72
C SER A 88 -6.32 -26.03 -16.26
N ASP A 89 -6.23 -27.00 -15.35
CA ASP A 89 -6.03 -28.43 -15.66
C ASP A 89 -7.22 -29.08 -16.42
N ASP A 90 -8.27 -28.32 -16.71
CA ASP A 90 -9.34 -28.77 -17.59
C ASP A 90 -8.85 -28.75 -19.04
N ASP A 91 -8.73 -29.96 -19.62
CA ASP A 91 -8.21 -30.35 -20.95
C ASP A 91 -8.79 -29.61 -22.19
N GLY A 92 -9.51 -28.51 -22.01
CA GLY A 92 -10.13 -27.72 -23.07
C GLY A 92 -10.36 -26.25 -22.74
N ALA A 93 -9.83 -25.70 -21.64
CA ALA A 93 -9.98 -24.28 -21.32
C ALA A 93 -9.18 -23.42 -22.34
N THR A 94 -9.85 -23.05 -23.42
CA THR A 94 -9.32 -22.08 -24.38
C THR A 94 -9.15 -20.76 -23.64
N VAL A 95 -7.91 -20.29 -23.51
CA VAL A 95 -7.64 -18.96 -22.95
C VAL A 95 -8.32 -17.91 -23.83
N THR A 96 -9.29 -17.21 -23.27
CA THR A 96 -10.07 -16.20 -23.98
C THR A 96 -9.48 -14.81 -23.80
N GLY A 97 -9.46 -14.00 -24.85
CA GLY A 97 -9.04 -12.59 -24.76
C GLY A 97 -7.54 -12.34 -24.97
N ILE A 98 -6.76 -13.37 -25.30
CA ILE A 98 -5.38 -13.26 -25.77
C ILE A 98 -5.30 -13.83 -27.19
N ASP A 99 -4.77 -13.07 -28.14
CA ASP A 99 -4.50 -13.57 -29.48
C ASP A 99 -3.33 -14.57 -29.44
N LYS A 100 -3.60 -15.83 -29.81
CA LYS A 100 -2.63 -16.94 -29.85
C LYS A 100 -1.82 -17.06 -28.55
N PRO A 101 -2.46 -17.43 -27.43
CA PRO A 101 -1.82 -17.48 -26.12
C PRO A 101 -0.60 -18.41 -26.11
N ASP A 102 0.46 -17.95 -25.45
CA ASP A 102 1.63 -18.72 -25.03
C ASP A 102 1.55 -18.99 -23.51
N THR A 103 2.33 -19.93 -23.00
CA THR A 103 2.39 -20.26 -21.57
C THR A 103 3.35 -19.36 -20.80
N ARG A 104 4.34 -18.77 -21.48
CA ARG A 104 5.39 -17.95 -20.87
C ARG A 104 5.67 -16.69 -21.68
N TYR A 105 5.93 -15.60 -20.96
CA TYR A 105 6.21 -14.29 -21.53
C TYR A 105 7.40 -13.66 -20.83
N ARG A 106 8.13 -12.82 -21.57
CA ARG A 106 8.96 -11.78 -20.97
C ARG A 106 8.08 -10.58 -20.62
N LEU A 107 8.30 -10.03 -19.44
CA LEU A 107 7.54 -8.93 -18.86
C LEU A 107 8.45 -7.71 -18.69
N ALA A 108 7.94 -6.56 -19.12
CA ALA A 108 8.41 -5.25 -18.69
C ALA A 108 7.27 -4.51 -17.99
N ALA A 109 7.57 -3.90 -16.84
CA ALA A 109 6.59 -3.16 -16.05
C ALA A 109 7.09 -1.74 -15.75
N ALA A 110 6.24 -0.74 -15.98
CA ALA A 110 6.58 0.66 -15.69
C ALA A 110 5.35 1.47 -15.25
N TRP A 111 5.55 2.33 -14.26
CA TRP A 111 4.59 3.37 -13.91
C TRP A 111 4.83 4.62 -14.76
N GLN A 112 3.81 5.10 -15.46
CA GLN A 112 3.83 6.32 -16.27
C GLN A 112 2.47 7.02 -16.15
N ASP A 113 2.46 8.32 -15.85
CA ASP A 113 1.24 9.15 -15.77
C ASP A 113 0.11 8.53 -14.92
N GLY A 114 0.46 7.93 -13.78
CA GLY A 114 -0.50 7.29 -12.87
C GLY A 114 -1.08 5.97 -13.42
N ARG A 115 -0.41 5.33 -14.37
CA ARG A 115 -0.79 4.05 -14.94
C ARG A 115 0.37 3.07 -14.88
N LEU A 116 0.10 1.82 -14.55
CA LEU A 116 1.05 0.73 -14.64
C LEU A 116 0.87 0.06 -16.00
N ALA A 117 1.88 0.16 -16.86
CA ALA A 117 1.96 -0.56 -18.11
C ALA A 117 2.72 -1.87 -17.91
N LEU A 118 2.08 -3.00 -18.21
CA LEU A 118 2.63 -4.35 -18.18
C LEU A 118 2.73 -4.84 -19.62
N THR A 119 3.94 -4.84 -20.17
CA THR A 119 4.21 -5.24 -21.57
C THR A 119 4.69 -6.68 -21.60
N PHE A 120 3.97 -7.52 -22.33
CA PHE A 120 4.25 -8.93 -22.48
C PHE A 120 4.82 -9.20 -23.87
N LEU A 121 5.83 -10.06 -23.94
CA LEU A 121 6.44 -10.54 -25.17
C LEU A 121 6.51 -12.07 -25.12
N ASP A 122 5.80 -12.73 -26.02
CA ASP A 122 5.77 -14.19 -26.08
C ASP A 122 6.98 -14.80 -26.80
N THR A 123 7.05 -16.13 -26.85
CA THR A 123 8.18 -16.85 -27.48
C THR A 123 8.22 -16.70 -29.00
N ALA A 124 7.09 -16.34 -29.63
CA ALA A 124 6.99 -16.06 -31.06
C ALA A 124 7.31 -14.59 -31.42
N GLY A 125 7.64 -13.75 -30.43
CA GLY A 125 7.97 -12.35 -30.62
C GLY A 125 6.77 -11.40 -30.74
N ARG A 126 5.55 -11.87 -30.46
CA ARG A 126 4.34 -11.03 -30.44
C ARG A 126 4.25 -10.31 -29.11
N THR A 127 3.73 -9.09 -29.15
CA THR A 127 3.66 -8.22 -27.97
C THR A 127 2.26 -7.66 -27.75
N GLY A 128 1.97 -7.36 -26.49
CA GLY A 128 0.82 -6.57 -26.08
C GLY A 128 1.06 -5.97 -24.70
N THR A 129 0.36 -4.89 -24.42
CA THR A 129 0.40 -4.20 -23.14
C THR A 129 -0.95 -4.30 -22.46
N LEU A 130 -0.95 -4.61 -21.17
CA LEU A 130 -2.08 -4.40 -20.27
C LEU A 130 -1.77 -3.16 -19.42
N THR A 131 -2.74 -2.25 -19.31
CA THR A 131 -2.60 -1.01 -18.57
C THR A 131 -3.57 -0.97 -17.42
N LEU A 132 -3.05 -0.85 -16.21
CA LEU A 132 -3.83 -0.65 -14.99
C LEU A 132 -3.76 0.82 -14.60
N ALA A 133 -4.88 1.54 -14.66
CA ALA A 133 -4.97 2.89 -14.11
C ALA A 133 -4.88 2.83 -12.58
N ARG A 134 -4.18 3.78 -11.96
CA ARG A 134 -4.12 3.90 -10.50
C ARG A 134 -5.54 4.05 -9.95
N PRO A 135 -6.01 3.11 -9.10
CA PRO A 135 -7.32 3.25 -8.46
C PRO A 135 -7.25 4.25 -7.31
N GLN A 136 -8.40 4.79 -6.91
CA GLN A 136 -8.49 5.65 -5.72
C GLN A 136 -8.50 4.84 -4.41
N THR A 137 -8.89 3.56 -4.49
CA THR A 137 -8.99 2.62 -3.38
C THR A 137 -8.29 1.31 -3.72
N ILE A 138 -7.82 0.60 -2.71
CA ILE A 138 -7.31 -0.78 -2.83
C ILE A 138 -7.97 -1.67 -1.80
N SER A 139 -8.09 -2.96 -2.12
CA SER A 139 -8.54 -3.96 -1.15
C SER A 139 -7.34 -4.57 -0.46
N LEU A 140 -7.40 -4.66 0.86
CA LEU A 140 -6.40 -5.30 1.70
C LEU A 140 -6.92 -6.64 2.20
N PHE A 141 -6.05 -7.64 2.22
CA PHE A 141 -6.26 -8.91 2.92
C PHE A 141 -4.98 -9.26 3.67
N GLU A 142 -5.03 -9.22 5.00
CA GLU A 142 -3.88 -9.54 5.85
C GLU A 142 -4.34 -10.49 6.95
N VAL A 143 -3.71 -11.65 7.08
CA VAL A 143 -4.13 -12.68 8.04
C VAL A 143 -2.95 -13.42 8.62
N ASP A 144 -2.99 -13.72 9.91
CA ASP A 144 -2.11 -14.70 10.54
C ASP A 144 -2.52 -16.11 10.09
N PRO A 145 -1.69 -16.81 9.29
CA PRO A 145 -2.01 -18.16 8.83
C PRO A 145 -1.82 -19.21 9.93
N ARG A 146 -1.37 -18.83 11.12
CA ARG A 146 -1.06 -19.70 12.27
C ARG A 146 0.08 -20.67 11.98
N ASP A 147 1.12 -20.17 11.32
CA ASP A 147 2.33 -20.96 11.12
C ASP A 147 2.94 -21.36 12.47
N PRO A 148 3.48 -22.59 12.59
CA PRO A 148 4.01 -23.10 13.86
C PRO A 148 5.34 -22.44 14.28
N ALA A 149 5.89 -21.55 13.46
CA ALA A 149 7.14 -20.87 13.77
C ALA A 149 6.96 -19.97 15.00
N PRO A 150 7.95 -19.93 15.93
CA PRO A 150 7.89 -19.03 17.07
C PRO A 150 7.76 -17.59 16.57
N ALA A 151 6.70 -16.90 16.99
CA ALA A 151 6.65 -15.46 16.88
C ALA A 151 7.84 -14.92 17.70
N GLY A 152 8.86 -14.37 17.03
CA GLY A 152 9.83 -13.51 17.70
C GLY A 152 9.07 -12.41 18.44
N GLY A 153 9.70 -11.66 19.35
CA GLY A 153 9.03 -10.61 20.15
C GLY A 153 8.27 -9.51 19.38
N VAL A 154 8.15 -9.64 18.05
CA VAL A 154 7.42 -8.83 17.10
C VAL A 154 6.08 -9.41 16.62
N GLY A 155 5.74 -10.66 16.97
CA GLY A 155 4.50 -11.32 16.54
C GLY A 155 4.63 -12.25 15.31
N PRO A 156 3.53 -12.87 14.84
CA PRO A 156 3.53 -13.75 13.67
C PRO A 156 3.60 -12.98 12.34
N LEU A 157 4.21 -13.58 11.31
CA LEU A 157 4.17 -13.03 9.95
C LEU A 157 2.77 -13.22 9.35
N LEU A 158 2.14 -12.13 8.95
CA LEU A 158 0.87 -12.18 8.21
C LEU A 158 1.12 -12.58 6.76
N TYR A 159 0.21 -13.37 6.21
CA TYR A 159 0.00 -13.40 4.76
C TYR A 159 -0.69 -12.10 4.34
N LYS A 160 -0.20 -11.44 3.29
CA LYS A 160 -0.66 -10.12 2.85
C LYS A 160 -1.00 -10.15 1.36
N GLU A 161 -2.15 -9.58 1.00
CA GLU A 161 -2.53 -9.25 -0.36
C GLU A 161 -2.99 -7.80 -0.46
N TRP A 162 -2.47 -7.09 -1.46
CA TRP A 162 -2.98 -5.78 -1.88
C TRP A 162 -3.54 -5.89 -3.29
N LYS A 163 -4.81 -5.52 -3.47
CA LYS A 163 -5.51 -5.61 -4.75
C LYS A 163 -5.75 -4.23 -5.32
N LEU A 164 -5.18 -3.99 -6.50
CA LEU A 164 -5.46 -2.82 -7.32
C LEU A 164 -6.37 -3.26 -8.46
N THR A 165 -7.55 -2.66 -8.56
CA THR A 165 -8.55 -3.03 -9.57
C THR A 165 -8.94 -1.81 -10.39
N ALA A 166 -8.97 -1.97 -11.72
CA ALA A 166 -9.39 -0.94 -12.65
C ALA A 166 -10.06 -1.58 -13.88
N PRO A 167 -10.81 -0.80 -14.69
CA PRO A 167 -11.23 -1.24 -16.01
C PRO A 167 -10.01 -1.69 -16.82
N ALA A 168 -10.12 -2.83 -17.50
CA ALA A 168 -9.02 -3.35 -18.30
C ALA A 168 -8.81 -2.47 -19.54
N ALA A 169 -7.56 -2.14 -19.83
CA ALA A 169 -7.16 -1.52 -21.07
C ALA A 169 -5.95 -2.26 -21.62
N GLY A 170 -5.91 -2.50 -22.93
CA GLY A 170 -4.78 -3.17 -23.54
C GLY A 170 -4.70 -3.05 -25.05
N ASN A 171 -3.56 -3.45 -25.59
CA ASN A 171 -3.23 -3.40 -27.02
C ASN A 171 -2.51 -4.68 -27.47
N GLY A 172 -2.16 -4.74 -28.75
CA GLY A 172 -1.44 -5.89 -29.33
C GLY A 172 -2.23 -7.19 -29.12
N ILE A 173 -1.56 -8.23 -28.60
CA ILE A 173 -2.19 -9.53 -28.31
C ILE A 173 -3.39 -9.46 -27.36
N PHE A 174 -3.55 -8.37 -26.58
CA PHE A 174 -4.66 -8.19 -25.63
C PHE A 174 -5.80 -7.30 -26.15
N ALA A 175 -5.68 -6.73 -27.36
CA ALA A 175 -6.64 -5.73 -27.87
C ALA A 175 -8.09 -6.25 -27.97
N ASN A 176 -8.27 -7.56 -28.18
CA ASN A 176 -9.58 -8.18 -28.26
C ASN A 176 -10.18 -8.53 -26.89
N GLY A 177 -9.34 -8.67 -25.86
CA GLY A 177 -9.73 -9.08 -24.51
C GLY A 177 -10.00 -7.94 -23.53
N THR A 178 -9.77 -6.68 -23.92
CA THR A 178 -9.73 -5.51 -23.01
C THR A 178 -10.77 -4.43 -23.34
N ARG A 179 -11.97 -4.85 -23.79
CA ARG A 179 -13.09 -3.94 -24.11
C ARG A 179 -14.09 -3.81 -22.94
N ASP A 180 -15.14 -3.02 -23.13
CA ASP A 180 -16.17 -2.71 -22.12
C ASP A 180 -16.62 -3.92 -21.29
N GLY A 181 -16.70 -3.71 -19.97
CA GLY A 181 -17.08 -4.74 -19.00
C GLY A 181 -15.93 -5.65 -18.54
N GLN A 182 -14.70 -5.39 -19.00
CA GLN A 182 -13.51 -6.09 -18.54
C GLN A 182 -12.85 -5.38 -17.36
N THR A 183 -12.44 -6.18 -16.38
CA THR A 183 -11.74 -5.73 -15.19
C THR A 183 -10.35 -6.32 -15.15
N LEU A 184 -9.36 -5.48 -14.82
CA LEU A 184 -7.99 -5.89 -14.57
C LEU A 184 -7.70 -5.72 -13.08
N THR A 185 -7.28 -6.79 -12.41
CA THR A 185 -6.88 -6.75 -11.00
C THR A 185 -5.45 -7.23 -10.84
N LEU A 186 -4.59 -6.34 -10.35
CA LEU A 186 -3.26 -6.69 -9.88
C LEU A 186 -3.33 -7.02 -8.39
N ILE A 187 -2.90 -8.22 -8.03
CA ILE A 187 -2.80 -8.72 -6.66
C ILE A 187 -1.32 -8.83 -6.34
N LEU A 188 -0.85 -8.00 -5.42
CA LEU A 188 0.49 -8.08 -4.85
C LEU A 188 0.40 -8.95 -3.61
N HIS A 189 1.21 -10.00 -3.49
CA HIS A 189 1.13 -10.90 -2.35
C HIS A 189 2.49 -11.34 -1.80
N GLY A 190 2.49 -11.67 -0.52
CA GLY A 190 3.69 -12.03 0.22
C GLY A 190 3.44 -12.06 1.72
N ARG A 191 4.48 -11.80 2.51
CA ARG A 191 4.46 -11.98 3.96
C ARG A 191 5.20 -10.88 4.68
N GLY A 192 4.62 -10.41 5.77
CA GLY A 192 5.20 -9.32 6.55
C GLY A 192 4.50 -9.09 7.87
N HIS A 193 4.99 -8.10 8.61
CA HIS A 193 4.33 -7.65 9.82
C HIS A 193 3.30 -6.54 9.51
N ASN A 194 2.84 -5.80 10.52
CA ASN A 194 1.72 -4.88 10.40
C ASN A 194 2.04 -3.62 9.55
N CYS A 195 3.33 -3.28 9.41
CA CYS A 195 3.76 -2.19 8.55
C CYS A 195 3.67 -2.57 7.08
N ALA A 196 3.31 -1.62 6.26
CA ALA A 196 3.18 -1.77 4.83
C ALA A 196 4.53 -1.52 4.16
N ASN A 197 5.26 -2.57 3.79
CA ASN A 197 6.58 -2.46 3.18
C ASN A 197 6.61 -3.19 1.83
N ALA A 198 7.26 -2.62 0.83
CA ALA A 198 7.47 -3.23 -0.48
C ALA A 198 8.17 -4.59 -0.38
N GLU A 199 9.10 -4.73 0.58
CA GLU A 199 9.86 -5.95 0.85
C GLU A 199 8.98 -7.13 1.30
N ASP A 200 7.77 -6.87 1.81
CA ASP A 200 6.85 -7.92 2.21
C ASP A 200 6.24 -8.64 0.98
N PHE A 201 6.19 -7.99 -0.18
CA PHE A 201 5.59 -8.53 -1.40
C PHE A 201 6.65 -9.22 -2.27
N THR A 202 6.45 -10.51 -2.52
CA THR A 202 7.41 -11.35 -3.23
C THR A 202 6.86 -11.88 -4.54
N HIS A 203 5.54 -11.81 -4.73
CA HIS A 203 4.86 -12.35 -5.89
C HIS A 203 3.71 -11.44 -6.31
N TRP A 204 3.30 -11.60 -7.56
CA TRP A 204 2.14 -10.92 -8.10
C TRP A 204 1.28 -11.86 -8.92
N THR A 205 0.00 -11.52 -8.99
CA THR A 205 -0.97 -12.15 -9.87
C THR A 205 -1.75 -11.05 -10.57
N LEU A 206 -1.94 -11.17 -11.87
CA LEU A 206 -2.75 -10.24 -12.66
C LEU A 206 -3.92 -11.01 -13.25
N THR A 207 -5.13 -10.66 -12.85
CA THR A 207 -6.35 -11.29 -13.35
C THR A 207 -7.04 -10.33 -14.32
N THR A 208 -7.42 -10.85 -15.49
CA THR A 208 -8.37 -10.19 -16.38
C THR A 208 -9.66 -10.96 -16.31
N GLN A 209 -10.76 -10.29 -15.97
CA GLN A 209 -12.06 -10.93 -15.78
C GLN A 209 -13.18 -10.12 -16.43
N GLY A 210 -14.03 -10.83 -17.17
CA GLY A 210 -15.22 -10.29 -17.78
C GLY A 210 -15.68 -11.09 -19.01
N PRO A 211 -16.64 -10.57 -19.78
CA PRO A 211 -17.39 -11.36 -20.78
C PRO A 211 -16.57 -11.75 -22.03
N LYS A 212 -15.40 -11.15 -22.27
CA LYS A 212 -14.55 -11.41 -23.45
C LYS A 212 -13.21 -12.06 -23.12
N ALA A 213 -12.88 -12.21 -21.85
CA ALA A 213 -11.53 -12.56 -21.41
C ALA A 213 -11.59 -13.01 -19.95
N ASN A 214 -10.99 -14.16 -19.72
CA ASN A 214 -10.76 -14.68 -18.38
C ASN A 214 -9.41 -15.39 -18.40
N TYR A 215 -8.39 -14.76 -17.82
CA TYR A 215 -7.05 -15.32 -17.72
C TYR A 215 -6.29 -14.71 -16.55
N ILE A 216 -5.23 -15.42 -16.14
CA ILE A 216 -4.41 -15.06 -15.00
C ILE A 216 -2.94 -15.16 -15.40
N PHE A 217 -2.21 -14.08 -15.22
CA PHE A 217 -0.74 -14.09 -15.21
C PHE A 217 -0.23 -14.10 -13.79
N TYR A 218 0.95 -14.67 -13.59
CA TYR A 218 1.65 -14.61 -12.31
C TYR A 218 3.16 -14.52 -12.52
N GLY A 219 3.85 -14.06 -11.48
CA GLY A 219 5.30 -13.96 -11.48
C GLY A 219 5.84 -13.50 -10.13
N ALA A 220 7.16 -13.29 -10.09
CA ALA A 220 7.87 -12.84 -8.90
C ALA A 220 8.04 -11.32 -8.87
N LEU A 221 8.18 -10.80 -7.65
CA LEU A 221 8.55 -9.42 -7.33
C LEU A 221 9.88 -9.43 -6.57
N ARG A 222 10.58 -8.31 -6.67
CA ARG A 222 11.63 -7.94 -5.72
C ARG A 222 11.45 -6.49 -5.31
N ALA A 223 11.89 -6.15 -4.10
CA ALA A 223 12.02 -4.75 -3.72
C ALA A 223 13.17 -4.08 -4.51
N ALA A 224 13.02 -2.81 -4.83
CA ALA A 224 14.14 -2.00 -5.28
C ALA A 224 15.21 -1.94 -4.18
N LYS A 225 16.46 -2.22 -4.54
CA LYS A 225 17.64 -1.99 -3.68
C LYS A 225 17.94 -0.50 -3.57
#